data_AF-A0A9N9XWC5-F1
#
_entry.id   AF-A0A9N9XWC5-F1
#
_cell.length_a   1.000
_cell.length_b   1.000
_cell.length_c   1.000
_cell.angle_alpha   90.00
_cell.angle_beta   90.00
_cell.angle_gamma   90.00
#
_symmetry.space_group_name_H-M   'P 1'
#
loop_
_entity.id
_entity.type
_entity.pdbx_description
1 polymer ?
#
loop_
_entity_poly.entity_id
_entity_poly.type
_entity_poly.pdbx_seq_one_letter_code
_entity_poly.pdbx_strand_id
1 'polypeptide(L)'
;MQWFIEPSKWPSHLVLPMMILKENLKEPPKAGVGYSCSDCGKAYKVKSSLSNHRKWECGKEPRFKCLYCAYKAKQKVHLVRHLRKLHRVLDSEELNHAVVHFKEKCPQCHKLYKNRKSLISHRSRDCGRPKHNICEVCFEAFKRKEHLRGHMIRRHGLLLH
;
A
#
# COMPACT_ATOMS: atom_id res chain seq x y z
N MET A 1 19.99 -60.94 -10.33
CA MET A 1 19.64 -59.51 -10.41
C MET A 1 20.52 -58.74 -9.46
N GLN A 2 21.62 -58.20 -9.97
CA GLN A 2 22.45 -57.13 -9.41
C GLN A 2 23.65 -57.07 -10.38
N TRP A 3 23.96 -55.94 -10.99
CA TRP A 3 25.36 -55.58 -11.25
C TRP A 3 25.48 -54.06 -11.23
N PHE A 4 26.15 -53.60 -10.18
CA PHE A 4 26.85 -52.32 -10.07
C PHE A 4 27.86 -52.19 -11.22
N ILE A 5 28.18 -50.96 -11.63
CA ILE A 5 29.39 -50.69 -12.42
C ILE A 5 30.18 -49.54 -11.78
N GLU A 6 31.49 -49.81 -11.65
CA GLU A 6 32.57 -49.04 -11.02
C GLU A 6 32.99 -47.75 -11.76
N PRO A 7 33.70 -46.80 -11.10
CA PRO A 7 33.90 -45.43 -11.56
C PRO A 7 35.16 -45.17 -12.42
N SER A 8 35.73 -46.17 -13.10
CA SER A 8 37.12 -46.10 -13.61
C SER A 8 37.31 -45.88 -15.12
N LYS A 9 36.30 -45.44 -15.87
CA LYS A 9 36.48 -45.08 -17.31
C LYS A 9 35.73 -43.81 -17.71
N TRP A 10 36.32 -42.64 -17.47
CA TRP A 10 35.94 -41.43 -18.21
C TRP A 10 37.06 -40.98 -19.15
N PRO A 11 36.78 -40.83 -20.47
CA PRO A 11 37.74 -40.29 -21.43
C PRO A 11 38.00 -38.77 -21.22
N SER A 12 39.24 -38.37 -21.49
CA SER A 12 39.87 -37.05 -21.26
C SER A 12 39.32 -35.85 -22.06
N HIS A 13 38.12 -35.94 -22.64
CA HIS A 13 37.51 -34.84 -23.41
C HIS A 13 36.37 -34.11 -22.68
N LEU A 14 36.05 -34.48 -21.44
CA LEU A 14 35.07 -33.79 -20.59
C LEU A 14 35.71 -32.83 -19.59
N VAL A 15 36.66 -32.03 -20.05
CA VAL A 15 37.05 -30.80 -19.33
C VAL A 15 36.62 -29.62 -20.19
N LEU A 16 35.32 -29.31 -20.17
CA LEU A 16 34.86 -28.01 -20.66
C LEU A 16 35.18 -26.94 -19.61
N PRO A 17 35.80 -25.81 -19.98
CA PRO A 17 36.13 -24.74 -19.06
C PRO A 17 34.86 -24.18 -18.41
N MET A 18 34.92 -23.89 -17.12
CA MET A 18 33.86 -23.16 -16.40
C MET A 18 33.69 -21.75 -16.97
N MET A 19 32.91 -21.64 -18.05
CA MET A 19 32.31 -20.37 -18.44
C MET A 19 31.23 -20.05 -17.42
N ILE A 20 31.61 -19.24 -16.43
CA ILE A 20 30.68 -18.61 -15.50
C ILE A 20 29.76 -17.71 -16.33
N LEU A 21 28.56 -18.19 -16.63
CA LEU A 21 27.46 -17.30 -16.99
C LEU A 21 27.21 -16.43 -15.75
N LYS A 22 27.70 -15.18 -15.79
CA LYS A 22 27.30 -14.12 -14.86
C LYS A 22 25.85 -13.75 -15.14
N GLU A 23 24.93 -14.64 -14.79
CA GLU A 23 23.55 -14.27 -14.61
C GLU A 23 23.45 -13.40 -13.35
N ASN A 24 22.67 -12.34 -13.46
CA ASN A 24 22.50 -11.25 -12.50
C ASN A 24 21.93 -11.73 -11.16
N LEU A 25 22.73 -12.44 -10.35
CA LEU A 25 22.52 -12.58 -8.93
C LEU A 25 22.74 -11.20 -8.31
N LYS A 26 21.65 -10.42 -8.20
CA LYS A 26 21.63 -9.26 -7.31
C LYS A 26 22.08 -9.75 -5.95
N GLU A 27 23.26 -9.33 -5.51
CA GLU A 27 23.81 -9.70 -4.22
C GLU A 27 22.71 -9.56 -3.16
N PRO A 28 22.53 -10.55 -2.25
CA PRO A 28 21.59 -10.40 -1.16
C PRO A 28 21.97 -9.11 -0.41
N PRO A 29 21.00 -8.21 -0.15
CA PRO A 29 21.32 -6.93 0.47
C PRO A 29 22.06 -7.19 1.77
N LYS A 30 23.32 -6.73 1.85
CA LYS A 30 24.16 -6.81 3.05
C LYS A 30 23.30 -6.53 4.26
N ALA A 31 23.30 -7.44 5.23
CA ALA A 31 22.59 -7.33 6.50
C ALA A 31 23.16 -6.17 7.33
N GLY A 32 22.96 -4.94 6.87
CA GLY A 32 23.09 -3.75 7.67
C GLY A 32 21.88 -3.66 8.57
N VAL A 33 22.10 -3.33 9.85
CA VAL A 33 21.05 -3.02 10.82
C VAL A 33 20.11 -1.99 10.19
N GLY A 34 18.96 -2.45 9.73
CA GLY A 34 18.08 -1.70 8.85
C GLY A 34 16.66 -2.20 8.91
N TYR A 35 15.73 -1.34 8.56
CA TYR A 35 14.29 -1.64 8.56
C TYR A 35 13.89 -2.24 7.22
N SER A 36 13.65 -3.55 7.19
CA SER A 36 13.30 -4.29 5.98
C SER A 36 11.79 -4.38 5.76
N CYS A 37 11.37 -4.38 4.49
CA CYS A 37 10.01 -4.65 4.11
C CYS A 37 9.78 -6.16 4.01
N SER A 38 8.86 -6.68 4.81
CA SER A 38 8.42 -8.09 4.75
C SER A 38 7.90 -8.50 3.38
N ASP A 39 7.31 -7.57 2.65
CA ASP A 39 6.56 -7.88 1.42
C ASP A 39 7.47 -7.91 0.18
N CYS A 40 8.62 -7.23 0.19
CA CYS A 40 9.51 -7.15 -0.97
C CYS A 40 11.01 -7.19 -0.66
N GLY A 41 11.40 -7.38 0.60
CA GLY A 41 12.79 -7.49 1.04
C GLY A 41 13.60 -6.18 1.03
N LYS A 42 13.08 -5.07 0.50
CA LYS A 42 13.82 -3.79 0.49
C LYS A 42 14.14 -3.30 1.90
N ALA A 43 15.41 -2.95 2.12
CA ALA A 43 15.90 -2.39 3.37
C ALA A 43 15.97 -0.86 3.33
N TYR A 44 15.69 -0.24 4.48
CA TYR A 44 15.72 1.20 4.68
C TYR A 44 16.54 1.55 5.90
N LYS A 45 17.29 2.66 5.82
CA LYS A 45 18.11 3.17 6.94
C LYS A 45 17.27 3.61 8.15
N VAL A 46 16.03 4.07 7.91
CA VAL A 46 15.14 4.58 8.96
C VAL A 46 13.72 4.01 8.85
N LYS A 47 13.06 3.84 10.00
CA LYS A 47 11.71 3.27 10.12
C LYS A 47 10.66 4.08 9.37
N SER A 48 10.79 5.41 9.33
CA SER A 48 9.88 6.30 8.62
C SER A 48 9.91 6.05 7.10
N SER A 49 11.07 5.80 6.51
CA SER A 49 11.22 5.44 5.10
C SER A 49 10.58 4.10 4.79
N LEU A 50 10.79 3.08 5.63
CA LEU A 50 10.10 1.80 5.50
C LEU A 50 8.57 1.97 5.59
N SER A 51 8.10 2.76 6.57
CA SER A 51 6.67 3.04 6.74
C SER A 51 6.06 3.71 5.50
N ASN A 52 6.73 4.73 4.96
CA ASN A 52 6.31 5.40 3.73
C ASN A 52 6.33 4.45 2.53
N HIS A 53 7.36 3.62 2.41
CA HIS A 53 7.43 2.59 1.39
C HIS A 53 6.24 1.62 1.48
N ARG A 54 5.92 1.07 2.65
CA ARG A 54 4.77 0.16 2.81
C ARG A 54 3.44 0.87 2.54
N LYS A 55 3.35 2.16 2.87
CA LYS A 55 2.14 2.96 2.72
C LYS A 55 1.83 3.30 1.26
N TRP A 56 2.84 3.68 0.49
CA TRP A 56 2.66 4.28 -0.84
C TRP A 56 3.31 3.52 -1.98
N GLU A 57 4.33 2.70 -1.71
CA GLU A 57 5.20 2.13 -2.74
C GLU A 57 4.97 0.64 -2.96
N CYS A 58 5.02 -0.16 -1.88
CA CYS A 58 5.01 -1.61 -1.95
C CYS A 58 3.66 -2.15 -2.45
N GLY A 59 3.64 -2.75 -3.63
CA GLY A 59 2.43 -3.30 -4.24
C GLY A 59 1.28 -2.28 -4.37
N LYS A 60 1.61 -0.98 -4.48
CA LYS A 60 0.64 0.10 -4.65
C LYS A 60 0.82 0.75 -6.00
N GLU A 61 -0.29 1.06 -6.65
CA GLU A 61 -0.31 1.89 -7.85
C GLU A 61 -0.21 3.38 -7.50
N PRO A 62 0.34 4.20 -8.41
CA PRO A 62 0.36 5.66 -8.28
C PRO A 62 -1.06 6.23 -8.10
N ARG A 63 -1.26 7.02 -7.04
CA ARG A 63 -2.56 7.65 -6.72
C ARG A 63 -2.64 9.13 -7.05
N PHE A 64 -1.51 9.78 -7.26
CA PHE A 64 -1.46 11.19 -7.61
C PHE A 64 -1.23 11.31 -9.11
N LYS A 65 -2.08 12.07 -9.82
CA LYS A 65 -2.00 12.27 -11.27
C LYS A 65 -1.79 13.75 -11.57
N CYS A 66 -0.95 14.03 -12.55
CA CYS A 66 -0.86 15.35 -13.14
C CYS A 66 -2.13 15.62 -13.95
N LEU A 67 -2.64 16.86 -13.89
CA LEU A 67 -3.74 17.29 -14.76
C LEU A 67 -3.29 17.64 -16.18
N TYR A 68 -2.03 18.04 -16.33
CA TYR A 68 -1.49 18.53 -17.60
C TYR A 68 -0.85 17.42 -18.46
N CYS A 69 -0.58 16.25 -17.89
CA CYS A 69 0.00 15.12 -18.63
C CYS A 69 -0.32 13.77 -17.98
N ALA A 70 0.08 12.68 -18.65
CA ALA A 70 -0.17 11.31 -18.16
C ALA A 70 0.69 10.90 -16.95
N TYR A 71 1.57 11.77 -16.43
CA TYR A 71 2.47 11.45 -15.32
C TYR A 71 1.68 11.14 -14.04
N LYS A 72 2.11 10.09 -13.34
CA LYS A 72 1.54 9.67 -12.06
C LYS A 72 2.63 9.45 -11.04
N ALA A 73 2.34 9.78 -9.79
CA ALA A 73 3.23 9.55 -8.65
C ALA A 73 2.53 8.80 -7.53
N LYS A 74 3.33 8.08 -6.74
CA LYS A 74 2.88 7.38 -5.54
C LYS A 74 2.79 8.28 -4.31
N GLN A 75 3.47 9.42 -4.33
CA GLN A 75 3.47 10.43 -3.26
C GLN A 75 3.22 11.83 -3.81
N LYS A 76 2.49 12.67 -3.06
CA LYS A 76 2.18 14.07 -3.42
C LYS A 76 3.45 14.88 -3.73
N VAL A 77 4.47 14.75 -2.88
CA VAL A 77 5.77 15.44 -3.02
C VAL A 77 6.41 15.20 -4.39
N HIS A 78 6.35 13.97 -4.91
CA HIS A 78 6.93 13.66 -6.21
C HIS A 78 6.14 14.32 -7.36
N LEU A 79 4.81 14.41 -7.24
CA LEU A 79 4.00 15.10 -8.24
C LEU A 79 4.19 16.62 -8.19
N VAL A 80 4.25 17.22 -7.00
CA VAL A 80 4.54 18.66 -6.85
C VAL A 80 5.89 19.02 -7.47
N ARG A 81 6.93 18.19 -7.24
CA ARG A 81 8.23 18.37 -7.88
C ARG A 81 8.14 18.27 -9.41
N HIS A 82 7.35 17.33 -9.92
CA HIS A 82 7.10 17.20 -11.36
C HIS A 82 6.40 18.44 -11.93
N LEU A 83 5.35 18.94 -11.27
CA LEU A 83 4.61 20.14 -11.68
C LEU A 83 5.52 21.38 -11.74
N ARG A 84 6.33 21.60 -10.72
CA ARG A 84 7.30 22.71 -10.69
C ARG A 84 8.32 22.62 -11.83
N LYS A 85 8.82 21.41 -12.12
CA LYS A 85 9.91 21.22 -13.09
C LYS A 85 9.45 21.22 -14.54
N LEU A 86 8.32 20.56 -14.85
CA LEU A 86 7.87 20.34 -16.23
C LEU A 86 6.71 21.25 -16.64
N HIS A 87 5.88 21.67 -15.69
CA HIS A 87 4.71 22.52 -15.96
C HIS A 87 4.89 23.94 -15.38
N ARG A 88 6.03 24.22 -14.73
CA ARG A 88 6.37 25.52 -14.11
C ARG A 88 5.30 26.06 -13.15
N VAL A 89 4.50 25.17 -12.55
CA VAL A 89 3.50 25.56 -11.55
C VAL A 89 4.18 25.86 -10.23
N LEU A 90 4.20 27.14 -9.85
CA LEU A 90 4.83 27.63 -8.62
C LEU A 90 3.80 28.05 -7.56
N ASP A 91 2.62 28.49 -8.01
CA ASP A 91 1.54 28.90 -7.12
C ASP A 91 0.97 27.73 -6.30
N SER A 92 0.64 28.00 -5.04
CA SER A 92 0.17 26.96 -4.12
C SER A 92 -1.26 26.50 -4.42
N GLU A 93 -2.12 27.39 -4.87
CA GLU A 93 -3.51 27.08 -5.20
C GLU A 93 -3.56 26.25 -6.49
N GLU A 94 -2.81 26.67 -7.51
CA GLU A 94 -2.65 25.93 -8.75
C GLU A 94 -1.99 24.56 -8.52
N LEU A 95 -0.98 24.46 -7.64
CA LEU A 95 -0.42 23.16 -7.25
C LEU A 95 -1.46 22.23 -6.61
N ASN A 96 -2.38 22.76 -5.80
CA ASN A 96 -3.45 21.94 -5.20
C ASN A 96 -4.45 21.48 -6.25
N HIS A 97 -4.84 22.35 -7.19
CA HIS A 97 -5.68 21.99 -8.32
C HIS A 97 -4.99 20.91 -9.16
N ALA A 98 -3.75 21.15 -9.60
CA ALA A 98 -3.00 20.30 -10.53
C ALA A 98 -2.65 18.91 -9.97
N VAL A 99 -2.75 18.72 -8.64
CA VAL A 99 -2.53 17.43 -7.96
C VAL A 99 -3.85 16.70 -7.76
N VAL A 100 -4.19 15.82 -8.70
CA VAL A 100 -5.40 14.99 -8.59
C VAL A 100 -5.09 13.71 -7.82
N HIS A 101 -5.81 13.50 -6.71
CA HIS A 101 -5.74 12.27 -5.92
C HIS A 101 -6.86 11.29 -6.31
N PHE A 102 -6.50 10.15 -6.90
CA PHE A 102 -7.45 9.09 -7.23
C PHE A 102 -8.00 8.45 -5.96
N LYS A 103 -9.32 8.59 -5.74
CA LYS A 103 -10.04 7.96 -4.64
C LYS A 103 -10.65 6.64 -5.11
N GLU A 104 -10.60 5.63 -4.26
CA GLU A 104 -11.22 4.33 -4.51
C GLU A 104 -12.73 4.44 -4.31
N LYS A 105 -13.53 4.00 -5.28
CA LYS A 105 -14.99 4.03 -5.22
C LYS A 105 -15.53 2.71 -4.69
N CYS A 106 -16.46 2.75 -3.74
CA CYS A 106 -17.18 1.54 -3.33
C CYS A 106 -18.13 1.09 -4.45
N PRO A 107 -18.07 -0.18 -4.90
CA PRO A 107 -18.95 -0.64 -5.98
C PRO A 107 -20.42 -0.69 -5.56
N GLN A 108 -20.72 -0.88 -4.28
CA GLN A 108 -22.09 -1.04 -3.79
C GLN A 108 -22.79 0.27 -3.41
N CYS A 109 -22.07 1.22 -2.79
CA CYS A 109 -22.67 2.47 -2.32
C CYS A 109 -22.05 3.73 -2.92
N HIS A 110 -21.06 3.58 -3.81
CA HIS A 110 -20.39 4.64 -4.55
C HIS A 110 -19.64 5.70 -3.72
N LYS A 111 -19.53 5.52 -2.40
CA LYS A 111 -18.69 6.37 -1.55
C LYS A 111 -17.22 6.25 -1.94
N LEU A 112 -16.51 7.39 -1.85
CA LEU A 112 -15.10 7.52 -2.22
C LEU A 112 -14.19 7.42 -1.00
N TYR A 113 -13.08 6.70 -1.14
CA TYR A 113 -12.11 6.44 -0.07
C TYR A 113 -10.71 6.84 -0.48
N LYS A 114 -9.95 7.41 0.46
CA LYS A 114 -8.56 7.85 0.24
C LYS A 114 -7.60 6.71 -0.13
N ASN A 115 -7.91 5.48 0.24
CA ASN A 115 -7.11 4.31 -0.12
C ASN A 115 -7.91 3.01 -0.02
N ARG A 116 -7.34 1.94 -0.59
CA ARG A 116 -7.92 0.60 -0.62
C ARG A 116 -8.16 0.01 0.77
N LYS A 117 -7.29 0.27 1.75
CA LYS A 117 -7.49 -0.22 3.14
C LYS A 117 -8.76 0.38 3.76
N SER A 118 -8.96 1.70 3.59
CA SER A 118 -10.16 2.38 4.05
C SER A 118 -11.42 1.88 3.33
N LEU A 119 -11.35 1.63 2.01
CA LEU A 119 -12.47 1.03 1.28
C LEU A 119 -12.81 -0.38 1.79
N ILE A 120 -11.82 -1.24 1.99
CA ILE A 120 -12.03 -2.61 2.50
C ILE A 120 -12.68 -2.56 3.88
N SER A 121 -12.17 -1.72 4.79
CA SER A 121 -12.74 -1.55 6.13
C SER A 121 -14.18 -1.05 6.09
N HIS A 122 -14.51 -0.14 5.18
CA HIS A 122 -15.89 0.32 4.99
C HIS A 122 -16.79 -0.82 4.50
N ARG A 123 -16.34 -1.56 3.48
CA ARG A 123 -17.11 -2.64 2.88
C ARG A 123 -17.44 -3.73 3.89
N SER A 124 -16.51 -4.09 4.77
CA SER A 124 -16.75 -5.14 5.76
C SER A 124 -17.69 -4.71 6.90
N ARG A 125 -17.71 -3.42 7.27
CA ARG A 125 -18.37 -2.92 8.48
C ARG A 125 -19.66 -2.13 8.25
N ASP A 126 -19.73 -1.32 7.21
CA ASP A 126 -20.77 -0.29 7.10
C ASP A 126 -21.62 -0.38 5.83
N CYS A 127 -21.04 -0.91 4.75
CA CYS A 127 -21.69 -1.00 3.45
C CYS A 127 -22.75 -2.11 3.47
N GLY A 128 -23.98 -1.79 3.08
CA GLY A 128 -25.07 -2.77 3.01
C GLY A 128 -25.59 -3.30 4.36
N ARG A 129 -24.93 -3.03 5.49
CA ARG A 129 -25.42 -3.46 6.80
C ARG A 129 -26.52 -2.54 7.35
N PRO A 130 -27.60 -3.10 7.91
CA PRO A 130 -28.61 -2.32 8.63
C PRO A 130 -28.04 -1.74 9.93
N LYS A 131 -28.67 -0.65 10.39
CA LYS A 131 -28.43 -0.09 11.71
C LYS A 131 -28.93 -1.11 12.75
N HIS A 132 -28.06 -1.53 13.66
CA HIS A 132 -28.36 -2.58 14.65
C HIS A 132 -27.97 -2.17 16.07
N ASN A 133 -27.39 -0.97 16.24
CA ASN A 133 -27.07 -0.42 17.56
C ASN A 133 -28.15 0.63 17.86
N ILE A 134 -29.11 0.29 18.69
CA ILE A 134 -30.29 1.12 18.96
C ILE A 134 -30.07 1.89 20.26
N CYS A 135 -30.42 3.17 20.28
CA CYS A 135 -30.50 3.95 21.51
C CYS A 135 -31.71 3.50 22.32
N GLU A 136 -31.52 3.06 23.57
CA GLU A 136 -32.65 2.62 24.39
C GLU A 136 -33.52 3.78 24.92
N VAL A 137 -33.01 5.02 24.86
CA VAL A 137 -33.73 6.21 25.33
C VAL A 137 -34.63 6.80 24.25
N CYS A 138 -34.13 6.93 23.01
CA CYS A 138 -34.88 7.56 21.90
C CYS A 138 -35.08 6.64 20.69
N PHE A 139 -34.66 5.38 20.76
CA PHE A 139 -34.79 4.35 19.72
C PHE A 139 -34.12 4.68 18.38
N GLU A 140 -33.28 5.72 18.32
CA GLU A 140 -32.49 6.01 17.14
C GLU A 140 -31.46 4.90 16.89
N ALA A 141 -31.45 4.36 15.67
CA ALA A 141 -30.57 3.27 15.29
C ALA A 141 -29.28 3.76 14.61
N PHE A 142 -28.17 3.11 14.92
CA PHE A 142 -26.82 3.40 14.43
C PHE A 142 -26.15 2.17 13.82
N LYS A 143 -25.31 2.39 12.81
CA LYS A 143 -24.54 1.30 12.16
C LYS A 143 -23.34 0.83 13.00
N ARG A 144 -22.77 1.71 13.84
CA ARG A 144 -21.61 1.40 14.68
C ARG A 144 -21.84 1.83 16.13
N LYS A 145 -21.33 1.05 17.08
CA LYS A 145 -21.37 1.31 18.53
C LYS A 145 -20.75 2.65 18.92
N GLU A 146 -19.63 3.02 18.30
CA GLU A 146 -18.96 4.31 18.58
C GLU A 146 -19.85 5.52 18.29
N HIS A 147 -20.69 5.45 17.25
CA HIS A 147 -21.63 6.51 16.93
C HIS A 147 -22.80 6.57 17.91
N LEU A 148 -23.31 5.41 18.36
CA LEU A 148 -24.31 5.34 19.41
C LEU A 148 -23.75 5.92 20.74
N ARG A 149 -22.52 5.55 21.13
CA ARG A 149 -21.87 6.09 22.32
C ARG A 149 -21.75 7.63 22.26
N GLY A 150 -21.27 8.15 21.13
CA GLY A 150 -21.20 9.60 20.93
C GLY A 150 -22.57 10.29 20.85
N HIS A 151 -23.61 9.58 20.44
CA HIS A 151 -24.99 10.07 20.51
C HIS A 151 -25.47 10.13 21.97
N MET A 152 -25.27 9.06 22.76
CA MET A 152 -25.66 9.02 24.18
C MET A 152 -25.04 10.15 25.00
N ILE A 153 -23.74 10.42 24.78
CA ILE A 153 -23.04 11.50 25.48
C ILE A 153 -23.60 12.87 25.09
N ARG A 154 -23.78 13.15 23.79
CA ARG A 154 -24.15 14.49 23.30
C ARG A 154 -25.64 14.81 23.40
N ARG A 155 -26.50 13.80 23.34
CA ARG A 155 -27.96 13.97 23.31
C ARG A 155 -28.64 13.59 24.61
N HIS A 156 -28.05 12.67 25.38
CA HIS A 156 -28.63 12.18 26.63
C HIS A 156 -27.75 12.46 27.85
N GLY A 157 -26.53 12.96 27.67
CA GLY A 157 -25.60 13.19 28.77
C GLY A 157 -25.12 11.89 29.44
N LEU A 158 -25.36 10.72 28.83
CA LEU A 158 -25.08 9.43 29.42
C LEU A 158 -23.67 8.95 29.06
N LEU A 159 -22.81 8.81 30.06
CA LEU A 159 -21.58 8.02 29.96
C LEU A 159 -21.96 6.54 30.01
N LEU A 160 -22.12 5.93 28.84
CA LEU A 160 -22.19 4.47 28.74
C LEU A 160 -20.84 3.89 29.19
N HIS A 161 -20.82 3.28 30.38
CA HIS A 161 -19.68 2.49 30.90
C HIS A 161 -19.40 1.28 29.98
#